data_AF-A0A934CGD9-F1
#
_entry.id   AF-A0A934CGD9-F1
#
_cell.length_a   1.000
_cell.length_b   1.000
_cell.length_c   1.000
_cell.angle_alpha   90.00
_cell.angle_beta   90.00
_cell.angle_gamma   90.00
#
_symmetry.space_group_name_H-M   'P 1'
#
loop_
_entity.id
_entity.type
_entity.pdbx_description
1 polymer ?
#
loop_
_entity_poly.entity_id
_entity_poly.type
_entity_poly.pdbx_seq_one_letter_code
_entity_poly.pdbx_strand_id
1 'polypeptide(L)'
;MQFIELNAATVFLLVLIGFIAGMVSGFIGSGGAFVLTPAMMSLGAPAMVAVATNICHKFPKALVGAAKRHRYGQVDVKLGLILGLVAEAGMLYGKHLMTAIKQDFGRAGTDLYVSVIFIVVLAVVGGFVLRDYRRLKRAGHDAPTEVPKLARWAQSIVIPGTMIHFKALDARISMLFILPIGFATGMLAATIAVGGFIGVPAMIYILGVPAIMASATELVIAFVMGLGGTFVYGLEGAVDIRLAMLILLGSLFGIQLGAIGTTYVKDYQIKLVMAVIMLTVLFSRFFYIPGYLSQLGMIAPMEPGNMATLTTLGDSVLAVALILGAVTVLTSLTKGIAEHRKSESTRQLAASLAALAPRHGERAFAGRFARVLLATDGSEFSAGAVRVATAVAARDQARLLIAGIAVYNPEYASSVPGLERMAIEAAQRNVAAAAASAQEIEHEEIVAEAAEPSRGIVEAAAESAADLVVMGRRGKRGLARTLIGDATARVIGDAGCPVLTVPRGAQAWRSGILVATDGSRHAEAAADMAGKIAIATGLPLTVVSAVLPSHNEQRRREAVVAVEAVKHQLAGSTAVVTGIVAEGRPEQVILDQARKAKADLIVVGTHGRTGLDRLLMGSVAERVIGFADCPVLAIRAV
;
A
#
# COMPACT_ATOMS: atom_id res chain seq x y z
N MET A 1 34.15 -19.71 20.75
CA MET A 1 32.83 -20.36 20.98
C MET A 1 32.75 -21.57 20.07
N GLN A 2 32.06 -22.65 20.46
CA GLN A 2 31.84 -23.77 19.54
C GLN A 2 30.53 -23.53 18.78
N PHE A 3 30.63 -23.42 17.46
CA PHE A 3 29.47 -23.28 16.59
C PHE A 3 28.86 -24.66 16.29
N ILE A 4 27.59 -24.69 15.86
CA ILE A 4 26.93 -25.94 15.46
C ILE A 4 27.63 -26.49 14.21
N GLU A 5 27.77 -27.82 14.15
CA GLU A 5 28.15 -28.53 12.94
C GLU A 5 26.99 -28.61 11.95
N LEU A 6 27.25 -28.21 10.71
CA LEU A 6 26.25 -28.18 9.64
C LEU A 6 26.36 -29.45 8.81
N ASN A 7 25.39 -30.35 8.98
CA ASN A 7 25.13 -31.45 8.05
C ASN A 7 23.90 -31.12 7.17
N ALA A 8 23.63 -31.95 6.16
CA ALA A 8 22.52 -31.72 5.23
C ALA A 8 21.15 -31.59 5.93
N ALA A 9 20.92 -32.37 6.99
CA ALA A 9 19.67 -32.33 7.75
C ALA A 9 19.53 -31.02 8.55
N THR A 10 20.58 -30.59 9.25
CA THR A 10 20.60 -29.32 9.99
C THR A 10 20.44 -28.14 9.06
N VAL A 11 21.08 -28.16 7.88
CA VAL A 11 20.93 -27.11 6.86
C VAL A 11 19.50 -27.01 6.37
N PHE A 12 18.89 -28.15 5.98
CA PHE A 12 17.49 -28.18 5.55
C PHE A 12 16.55 -27.65 6.64
N LEU A 13 16.75 -28.09 7.88
CA LEU A 13 15.92 -27.69 9.01
C LEU A 13 16.06 -26.20 9.33
N LEU A 14 17.27 -25.62 9.27
CA LEU A 14 17.49 -24.18 9.46
C LEU A 14 16.78 -23.34 8.39
N VAL A 15 16.80 -23.79 7.13
CA VAL A 15 16.06 -23.12 6.04
C VAL A 15 14.55 -23.24 6.27
N LEU A 16 14.05 -24.41 6.68
CA LEU A 16 12.63 -24.63 6.98
C LEU A 16 12.15 -23.79 8.17
N ILE A 17 12.90 -23.78 9.27
CA ILE A 17 12.63 -22.92 10.44
C ILE A 17 12.64 -21.45 10.02
N GLY A 18 13.64 -21.06 9.21
CA GLY A 18 13.73 -19.72 8.62
C GLY A 18 12.49 -19.37 7.82
N PHE A 19 12.00 -20.28 6.97
CA PHE A 19 10.78 -20.11 6.18
C PHE A 19 9.53 -19.95 7.05
N ILE A 20 9.30 -20.85 8.01
CA ILE A 20 8.13 -20.80 8.90
C ILE A 20 8.16 -19.52 9.73
N ALA A 21 9.29 -19.20 10.34
CA ALA A 21 9.40 -17.99 11.13
C ALA A 21 9.37 -16.71 10.28
N GLY A 22 9.83 -16.77 9.03
CA GLY A 22 9.63 -15.73 8.04
C GLY A 22 8.14 -15.51 7.76
N MET A 23 7.39 -16.59 7.57
CA MET A 23 5.93 -16.55 7.39
C MET A 23 5.22 -15.94 8.59
N VAL A 24 5.55 -16.39 9.80
CA VAL A 24 5.04 -15.81 11.05
C VAL A 24 5.45 -14.34 11.19
N SER A 25 6.70 -13.99 10.84
CA SER A 25 7.20 -12.62 10.87
C SER A 25 6.49 -11.70 9.87
N GLY A 26 6.23 -12.17 8.65
CA GLY A 26 5.50 -11.40 7.64
C GLY A 26 4.04 -11.20 8.03
N PHE A 27 3.46 -12.21 8.70
CA PHE A 27 2.07 -12.21 9.15
C PHE A 27 1.84 -11.33 10.40
N ILE A 28 2.81 -11.29 11.32
CA ILE A 28 2.69 -10.55 12.59
C ILE A 28 3.39 -9.17 12.54
N GLY A 29 4.43 -9.03 11.72
CA GLY A 29 5.24 -7.81 11.63
C GLY A 29 6.32 -7.64 12.71
N SER A 30 6.52 -8.61 13.62
CA SER A 30 7.42 -8.47 14.78
C SER A 30 8.80 -9.14 14.65
N GLY A 31 9.15 -9.66 13.47
CA GLY A 31 10.50 -10.16 13.16
C GLY A 31 10.77 -11.65 13.42
N GLY A 32 9.79 -12.43 13.90
CA GLY A 32 9.90 -13.89 14.09
C GLY A 32 10.94 -14.35 15.12
N ALA A 33 11.67 -13.40 15.73
CA ALA A 33 12.84 -13.64 16.56
C ALA A 33 12.53 -14.48 17.81
N PHE A 34 11.32 -14.35 18.34
CA PHE A 34 10.85 -15.08 19.51
C PHE A 34 10.73 -16.59 19.29
N VAL A 35 10.65 -17.04 18.03
CA VAL A 35 10.65 -18.47 17.68
C VAL A 35 12.05 -18.91 17.24
N LEU A 36 12.80 -18.04 16.58
CA LEU A 36 14.15 -18.33 16.08
C LEU A 36 15.16 -18.64 17.18
N THR A 37 15.23 -17.83 18.24
CA THR A 37 16.22 -18.04 19.30
C THR A 37 16.00 -19.40 20.00
N PRO A 38 14.78 -19.74 20.46
CA PRO A 38 14.50 -21.08 21.00
C PRO A 38 14.79 -22.21 20.00
N ALA A 39 14.47 -22.02 18.72
CA ALA A 39 14.72 -23.04 17.69
C ALA A 39 16.20 -23.31 17.47
N MET A 40 17.02 -22.26 17.36
CA MET A 40 18.47 -22.45 17.26
C MET A 40 19.06 -23.10 18.52
N MET A 41 18.58 -22.73 19.70
CA MET A 41 19.00 -23.36 20.96
C MET A 41 18.62 -24.84 21.03
N SER A 42 17.42 -25.20 20.56
CA SER A 42 16.97 -26.59 20.41
C SER A 42 17.85 -27.40 19.44
N LEU A 43 18.42 -26.76 18.42
CA LEU A 43 19.42 -27.36 17.53
C LEU A 43 20.83 -27.44 18.14
N GLY A 44 21.00 -26.97 19.37
CA GLY A 44 22.26 -27.03 20.11
C GLY A 44 23.10 -25.76 20.06
N ALA A 45 22.63 -24.65 19.46
CA ALA A 45 23.35 -23.38 19.55
C ALA A 45 23.36 -22.90 21.01
N PRO A 46 24.52 -22.46 21.54
CA PRO A 46 24.56 -21.71 22.79
C PRO A 46 23.66 -20.47 22.72
N ALA A 47 22.98 -20.11 23.81
CA ALA A 47 22.03 -19.00 23.81
C ALA A 47 22.64 -17.68 23.32
N MET A 48 23.86 -17.36 23.75
CA MET A 48 24.58 -16.16 23.29
C MET A 48 24.80 -16.17 21.77
N VAL A 49 25.12 -17.33 21.18
CA VAL A 49 25.30 -17.47 19.72
C VAL A 49 23.96 -17.38 19.01
N ALA A 50 22.92 -18.04 19.52
CA ALA A 50 21.57 -17.98 18.95
C ALA A 50 21.04 -16.53 18.93
N VAL A 51 21.20 -15.79 20.02
CA VAL A 51 20.77 -14.39 20.14
C VAL A 51 21.55 -13.49 19.19
N ALA A 52 22.89 -13.55 19.19
CA ALA A 52 23.74 -12.76 18.32
C ALA A 52 23.46 -13.04 16.82
N THR A 53 23.31 -14.31 16.47
CA THR A 53 22.98 -14.76 15.10
C THR A 53 21.60 -14.26 14.65
N ASN A 54 20.61 -14.26 15.55
CA ASN A 54 19.27 -13.74 15.27
C ASN A 54 19.28 -12.21 15.05
N ILE A 55 20.07 -11.47 15.84
CA ILE A 55 20.28 -10.03 15.66
C ILE A 55 20.86 -9.75 14.25
N CYS A 56 21.90 -10.51 13.86
CA CYS A 56 22.52 -10.45 12.53
C CYS A 56 21.53 -10.75 11.39
N HIS A 57 20.66 -11.74 11.59
CA HIS A 57 19.61 -12.08 10.62
C HIS A 57 18.53 -11.00 10.48
N LYS A 58 18.18 -10.31 11.57
CA LYS A 58 17.10 -9.32 11.59
C LYS A 58 17.49 -8.02 10.88
N PHE A 59 18.74 -7.58 11.02
CA PHE A 59 19.26 -6.31 10.50
C PHE A 59 18.93 -6.03 9.01
N PRO A 60 19.26 -6.91 8.04
CA PRO A 60 19.05 -6.60 6.62
C PRO A 60 17.57 -6.51 6.26
N LYS A 61 16.74 -7.34 6.89
CA LYS A 61 15.28 -7.34 6.67
C LYS A 61 14.61 -6.10 7.24
N ALA A 62 15.08 -5.66 8.40
CA ALA A 62 14.59 -4.44 9.04
C ALA A 62 14.86 -3.21 8.17
N LEU A 63 16.05 -3.12 7.54
CA LEU A 63 16.38 -2.07 6.58
C LEU A 63 15.41 -2.04 5.39
N VAL A 64 15.26 -3.18 4.70
CA VAL A 64 14.39 -3.28 3.52
C VAL A 64 12.93 -3.00 3.87
N GLY A 65 12.47 -3.53 5.01
CA GLY A 65 11.12 -3.28 5.53
C GLY A 65 10.87 -1.81 5.86
N ALA A 66 11.79 -1.17 6.59
CA ALA A 66 11.71 0.25 6.93
C ALA A 66 11.69 1.13 5.67
N ALA A 67 12.60 0.87 4.72
CA ALA A 67 12.68 1.61 3.46
C ALA A 67 11.38 1.51 2.64
N LYS A 68 10.78 0.31 2.57
CA LYS A 68 9.51 0.09 1.87
C LYS A 68 8.35 0.82 2.59
N ARG A 69 8.25 0.69 3.91
CA ARG A 69 7.17 1.31 4.71
C ARG A 69 7.26 2.83 4.78
N HIS A 70 8.47 3.38 4.70
CA HIS A 70 8.68 4.83 4.64
C HIS A 70 8.05 5.45 3.39
N ARG A 71 8.11 4.77 2.22
CA ARG A 71 7.48 5.24 0.98
C ARG A 71 5.95 5.40 1.09
N TYR A 72 5.32 4.67 2.02
CA TYR A 72 3.89 4.77 2.30
C TYR A 72 3.56 5.78 3.42
N GLY A 73 4.54 6.53 3.92
CA GLY A 73 4.34 7.51 5.00
C GLY A 73 4.06 6.90 6.38
N GLN A 74 4.27 5.59 6.55
CA GLN A 74 3.95 4.84 7.77
C GLN A 74 5.06 4.85 8.83
N VAL A 75 6.29 5.22 8.44
CA VAL A 75 7.47 5.19 9.33
C VAL A 75 7.75 6.61 9.83
N ASP A 76 7.88 6.78 11.14
CA ASP A 76 8.48 7.98 11.72
C ASP A 76 9.97 7.72 11.95
N VAL A 77 10.77 8.07 10.94
CA VAL A 77 12.22 7.85 10.96
C VAL A 77 12.88 8.59 12.12
N LYS A 78 12.37 9.77 12.51
CA LYS A 78 12.93 10.55 13.60
C LYS A 78 12.71 9.85 14.94
N LEU A 79 11.49 9.38 15.20
CA LEU A 79 11.19 8.59 16.39
C LEU A 79 12.03 7.31 16.42
N GLY A 80 12.09 6.60 15.28
CA GLY A 80 12.84 5.35 15.16
C GLY A 80 14.34 5.51 15.39
N LEU A 81 14.97 6.56 14.87
CA LEU A 81 16.39 6.84 15.08
C LEU A 81 16.69 7.24 16.53
N ILE A 82 15.87 8.13 17.13
CA ILE A 82 16.08 8.54 18.52
C ILE A 82 15.95 7.35 19.46
N LEU A 83 14.85 6.58 19.33
CA LEU A 83 14.63 5.40 20.16
C LEU A 83 15.68 4.32 19.87
N GLY A 84 16.09 4.15 18.61
CA GLY A 84 17.16 3.24 18.21
C GLY A 84 18.52 3.57 18.83
N LEU A 85 18.92 4.85 18.87
CA LEU A 85 20.17 5.29 19.51
C LEU A 85 20.15 5.06 21.02
N VAL A 86 19.03 5.32 21.68
CA VAL A 86 18.85 5.01 23.10
C VAL A 86 18.89 3.50 23.33
N ALA A 87 18.24 2.73 22.45
CA ALA A 87 18.23 1.29 22.53
C ALA A 87 19.60 0.66 22.27
N GLU A 88 20.48 1.33 21.54
CA GLU A 88 21.88 0.93 21.41
C GLU A 88 22.60 0.93 22.76
N ALA A 89 22.37 1.93 23.62
CA ALA A 89 22.93 1.94 24.98
C ALA A 89 22.40 0.77 25.83
N GLY A 90 21.10 0.47 25.71
CA GLY A 90 20.52 -0.73 26.32
C GLY A 90 21.10 -2.02 25.76
N MET A 91 21.38 -2.07 24.46
CA MET A 91 21.97 -3.22 23.78
C MET A 91 23.39 -3.49 24.28
N LEU A 92 24.22 -2.46 24.42
CA LEU A 92 25.56 -2.58 25.01
C LEU A 92 25.51 -3.10 26.45
N TYR A 93 24.57 -2.61 27.26
CA TYR A 93 24.36 -3.09 28.63
C TYR A 93 23.91 -4.56 28.65
N GLY A 94 22.91 -4.92 27.84
CA GLY A 94 22.43 -6.31 27.76
C GLY A 94 23.50 -7.27 27.26
N LYS A 95 24.36 -6.83 26.34
CA LYS A 95 25.54 -7.59 25.91
C LYS A 95 26.53 -7.78 27.05
N HIS A 96 26.85 -6.71 27.79
CA HIS A 96 27.71 -6.82 28.98
C HIS A 96 27.15 -7.81 30.01
N LEU A 97 25.84 -7.76 30.27
CA LEU A 97 25.15 -8.71 31.15
C LEU A 97 25.29 -10.16 30.66
N MET A 98 25.07 -10.42 29.36
CA MET A 98 25.24 -11.76 28.79
C MET A 98 26.68 -12.26 28.88
N THR A 99 27.66 -11.39 28.64
CA THR A 99 29.09 -11.73 28.76
C THR A 99 29.47 -12.02 30.21
N ALA A 100 28.98 -11.25 31.18
CA ALA A 100 29.19 -11.49 32.60
C ALA A 100 28.60 -12.84 33.05
N ILE A 101 27.34 -13.11 32.71
CA ILE A 101 26.69 -14.40 33.03
C ILE A 101 27.47 -15.57 32.43
N LYS A 102 27.98 -15.42 31.21
CA LYS A 102 28.79 -16.46 30.57
C LYS A 102 30.12 -16.68 31.28
N GLN A 103 30.76 -15.62 31.76
CA GLN A 103 32.03 -15.71 32.50
C GLN A 103 31.83 -16.41 33.84
N ASP A 104 30.76 -16.06 34.57
CA ASP A 104 30.51 -16.56 35.92
C ASP A 104 29.86 -17.96 35.94
N PHE A 105 28.92 -18.22 35.01
CA PHE A 105 28.07 -19.41 35.02
C PHE A 105 28.14 -20.25 33.74
N GLY A 106 29.02 -19.90 32.80
CA GLY A 106 29.24 -20.65 31.56
C GLY A 106 28.01 -20.70 30.64
N ARG A 107 27.97 -21.73 29.79
CA ARG A 107 26.88 -21.95 28.82
C ARG A 107 25.53 -22.12 29.50
N ALA A 108 25.46 -22.98 30.51
CA ALA A 108 24.23 -23.29 31.22
C ALA A 108 23.62 -22.05 31.87
N GLY A 109 24.45 -21.14 32.39
CA GLY A 109 24.00 -19.84 32.92
C GLY A 109 23.34 -18.96 31.86
N THR A 110 23.97 -18.80 30.69
CA THR A 110 23.37 -18.03 29.60
C THR A 110 22.11 -18.69 29.05
N ASP A 111 22.08 -20.02 28.93
CA ASP A 111 20.94 -20.77 28.41
C ASP A 111 19.74 -20.68 29.37
N LEU A 112 20.00 -20.73 30.69
CA LEU A 112 19.00 -20.50 31.73
C LEU A 112 18.46 -19.07 31.69
N TYR A 113 19.34 -18.06 31.69
CA TYR A 113 18.94 -16.65 31.67
C TYR A 113 18.02 -16.36 30.49
N VAL A 114 18.43 -16.76 29.28
CA VAL A 114 17.64 -16.53 28.06
C VAL A 114 16.29 -17.22 28.16
N SER A 115 16.25 -18.48 28.63
CA SER A 115 15.00 -19.23 28.76
C SER A 115 14.04 -18.64 29.79
N VAL A 116 14.54 -18.19 30.94
CA VAL A 116 13.73 -17.54 31.99
C VAL A 116 13.13 -16.22 31.49
N ILE A 117 13.96 -15.36 30.89
CA ILE A 117 13.48 -14.08 30.34
C ILE A 117 12.49 -14.32 29.20
N PHE A 118 12.71 -15.33 28.35
CA PHE A 118 11.74 -15.72 27.32
C PHE A 118 10.40 -16.10 27.91
N ILE A 119 10.36 -16.92 28.97
CA ILE A 119 9.11 -17.33 29.63
C ILE A 119 8.37 -16.11 30.18
N VAL A 120 9.07 -15.21 30.89
CA VAL A 120 8.46 -14.01 31.46
C VAL A 120 7.91 -13.10 30.37
N VAL A 121 8.72 -12.78 29.35
CA VAL A 121 8.31 -11.87 28.26
C VAL A 121 7.17 -12.46 27.43
N LEU A 122 7.24 -13.75 27.07
CA LEU A 122 6.19 -14.41 26.29
C LEU A 122 4.89 -14.57 27.08
N ALA A 123 4.95 -14.82 28.39
CA ALA A 123 3.76 -14.87 29.25
C ALA A 123 3.05 -13.51 29.28
N VAL A 124 3.82 -12.44 29.52
CA VAL A 124 3.29 -11.08 29.62
C VAL A 124 2.74 -10.63 28.27
N VAL A 125 3.56 -10.62 27.22
CA VAL A 125 3.16 -10.09 25.92
C VAL A 125 2.11 -10.99 25.26
N GLY A 126 2.29 -12.33 25.30
CA GLY A 126 1.31 -13.28 24.77
C GLY A 126 -0.04 -13.20 25.49
N GLY A 127 -0.03 -12.99 26.82
CA GLY A 127 -1.24 -12.76 27.61
C GLY A 127 -1.96 -11.46 27.23
N PHE A 128 -1.23 -10.35 27.04
CA PHE A 128 -1.80 -9.09 26.55
C PHE A 128 -2.41 -9.24 25.16
N VAL A 129 -1.70 -9.86 24.22
CA VAL A 129 -2.21 -10.09 22.86
C VAL A 129 -3.46 -10.99 22.87
N LEU A 130 -3.50 -12.02 23.73
CA LEU A 130 -4.67 -12.88 23.90
C LEU A 130 -5.88 -12.11 24.46
N ARG A 131 -5.64 -11.19 25.41
CA ARG A 131 -6.66 -10.30 25.95
C ARG A 131 -7.21 -9.36 24.86
N ASP A 132 -6.33 -8.78 24.05
CA ASP A 132 -6.73 -7.90 22.94
C ASP A 132 -7.55 -8.66 21.88
N TYR A 133 -7.16 -9.89 21.54
CA TYR A 133 -7.96 -10.78 20.70
C TYR A 133 -9.38 -10.96 21.25
N ARG A 134 -9.51 -11.31 22.54
CA ARG A 134 -10.82 -11.53 23.18
C ARG A 134 -11.67 -10.26 23.18
N ARG A 135 -11.05 -9.09 23.37
CA ARG A 135 -11.71 -7.79 23.31
C ARG A 135 -12.25 -7.50 21.91
N LEU A 136 -11.40 -7.59 20.89
CA LEU A 136 -11.78 -7.33 19.49
C LEU A 136 -12.86 -8.30 18.99
N LYS A 137 -12.75 -9.58 19.35
CA LYS A 137 -13.76 -10.58 18.98
C LYS A 137 -15.12 -10.30 19.61
N ARG A 138 -15.15 -9.76 20.84
CA ARG A 138 -16.40 -9.42 21.55
C ARG A 138 -17.03 -8.11 21.07
N ALA A 139 -16.21 -7.13 20.72
CA ALA A 139 -16.69 -5.79 20.39
C ALA A 139 -17.29 -5.66 18.98
N GLY A 140 -17.08 -6.65 18.09
CA GLY A 140 -17.45 -6.48 16.68
C GLY A 140 -16.57 -5.42 15.99
N HIS A 141 -16.87 -5.10 14.72
CA HIS A 141 -16.03 -4.20 13.90
C HIS A 141 -15.96 -2.73 14.40
N ASP A 142 -16.73 -2.34 15.41
CA ASP A 142 -16.96 -0.93 15.78
C ASP A 142 -16.41 -0.52 17.15
N ALA A 143 -15.27 -1.07 17.58
CA ALA A 143 -14.63 -0.62 18.81
C ALA A 143 -13.80 0.66 18.56
N PRO A 144 -14.20 1.85 19.05
CA PRO A 144 -13.33 3.03 18.99
C PRO A 144 -12.04 2.76 19.78
N THR A 145 -10.90 2.83 19.10
CA THR A 145 -9.59 2.75 19.73
C THR A 145 -9.26 4.10 20.35
N GLU A 146 -9.78 4.34 21.56
CA GLU A 146 -9.34 5.45 22.40
C GLU A 146 -7.84 5.38 22.67
N VAL A 147 -7.18 6.55 22.70
CA VAL A 147 -5.80 6.68 23.17
C VAL A 147 -5.71 6.13 24.61
N PRO A 148 -4.79 5.19 24.89
CA PRO A 148 -4.63 4.60 26.21
C PRO A 148 -4.46 5.66 27.30
N LYS A 149 -4.99 5.41 28.51
CA LYS A 149 -4.91 6.36 29.63
C LYS A 149 -3.47 6.76 29.98
N LEU A 150 -2.56 5.79 29.91
CA LEU A 150 -1.12 6.01 30.13
C LEU A 150 -0.50 6.93 29.07
N ALA A 151 -0.89 6.76 27.80
CA ALA A 151 -0.44 7.63 26.72
C ALA A 151 -0.95 9.07 26.90
N ARG A 152 -2.22 9.26 27.27
CA ARG A 152 -2.76 10.60 27.56
C ARG A 152 -2.01 11.29 28.70
N TRP A 153 -1.67 10.55 29.76
CA TRP A 153 -0.88 11.06 30.88
C TRP A 153 0.56 11.40 30.49
N ALA A 154 1.24 10.52 29.74
CA ALA A 154 2.60 10.79 29.27
C ALA A 154 2.65 12.00 28.33
N GLN A 155 1.64 12.18 27.50
CA GLN A 155 1.49 13.31 26.58
C GLN A 155 1.11 14.62 27.30
N SER A 156 0.47 14.57 28.47
CA SER A 156 0.09 15.78 29.23
C SER A 156 1.26 16.38 30.03
N ILE A 157 2.34 15.62 30.24
CA ILE A 157 3.51 16.07 30.98
C ILE A 157 4.45 16.87 30.05
N VAL A 158 4.55 18.17 30.31
CA VAL A 158 5.44 19.09 29.59
C VAL A 158 6.69 19.35 30.43
N ILE A 159 7.84 18.89 29.96
CA ILE A 159 9.14 19.10 30.62
C ILE A 159 9.99 20.04 29.75
N PRO A 160 10.33 21.25 30.24
CA PRO A 160 11.14 22.20 29.48
C PRO A 160 12.47 21.60 29.02
N GLY A 161 12.85 21.84 27.75
CA GLY A 161 14.12 21.40 27.18
C GLY A 161 14.17 19.97 26.63
N THR A 162 13.17 19.12 26.89
CA THR A 162 13.16 17.71 26.44
C THR A 162 12.04 17.37 25.46
N MET A 163 11.20 18.34 25.07
CA MET A 163 10.04 18.11 24.21
C MET A 163 10.42 17.98 22.74
N ILE A 164 10.04 16.87 22.11
CA ILE A 164 10.28 16.60 20.69
C ILE A 164 8.95 16.31 20.00
N HIS A 165 8.72 16.98 18.87
CA HIS A 165 7.59 16.67 17.98
C HIS A 165 7.91 15.45 17.11
N PHE A 166 6.95 14.51 17.07
CA PHE A 166 6.98 13.31 16.25
C PHE A 166 5.77 13.26 15.33
N LYS A 167 6.04 12.94 14.06
CA LYS A 167 5.02 12.84 13.01
C LYS A 167 4.03 11.72 13.30
N ALA A 168 4.49 10.62 13.90
CA ALA A 168 3.63 9.47 14.18
C ALA A 168 2.57 9.73 15.26
N LEU A 169 2.82 10.70 16.14
CA LEU A 169 1.93 11.05 17.24
C LEU A 169 1.10 12.31 16.95
N ASP A 170 1.51 13.07 15.93
CA ASP A 170 1.10 14.47 15.71
C ASP A 170 1.13 15.32 16.99
N ALA A 171 2.07 15.02 17.90
CA ALA A 171 2.16 15.60 19.23
C ALA A 171 3.62 15.77 19.66
N ARG A 172 3.83 16.57 20.71
CA ARG A 172 5.13 16.70 21.38
C ARG A 172 5.16 15.80 22.61
N ILE A 173 6.20 14.98 22.74
CA ILE A 173 6.43 14.17 23.94
C ILE A 173 7.85 14.38 24.45
N SER A 174 8.03 14.28 25.77
CA SER A 174 9.34 14.42 26.40
C SER A 174 10.24 13.21 26.06
N MET A 175 11.48 13.48 25.67
CA MET A 175 12.51 12.46 25.43
C MET A 175 12.75 11.55 26.65
N LEU A 176 12.44 12.03 27.86
CA LEU A 176 12.57 11.26 29.10
C LEU A 176 11.66 10.03 29.15
N PHE A 177 10.53 10.03 28.44
CA PHE A 177 9.68 8.84 28.31
C PHE A 177 10.24 7.84 27.28
N ILE A 178 11.01 8.33 26.31
CA ILE A 178 11.64 7.50 25.26
C ILE A 178 12.87 6.77 25.83
N LEU A 179 13.63 7.41 26.72
CA LEU A 179 14.84 6.86 27.34
C LEU A 179 14.66 5.45 27.96
N PRO A 180 13.75 5.23 28.93
CA PRO A 180 13.58 3.92 29.56
C PRO A 180 13.01 2.89 28.60
N ILE A 181 12.11 3.28 27.69
CA ILE A 181 11.53 2.39 26.67
C ILE A 181 12.62 1.91 25.71
N GLY A 182 13.41 2.84 25.17
CA GLY A 182 14.52 2.54 24.28
C GLY A 182 15.54 1.64 24.97
N PHE A 183 15.98 2.01 26.18
CA PHE A 183 16.96 1.22 26.93
C PHE A 183 16.48 -0.22 27.20
N ALA A 184 15.24 -0.40 27.68
CA ALA A 184 14.67 -1.73 27.92
C ALA A 184 14.51 -2.55 26.62
N THR A 185 14.08 -1.91 25.53
CA THR A 185 13.99 -2.51 24.20
C THR A 185 15.38 -2.99 23.73
N GLY A 186 16.39 -2.14 23.93
CA GLY A 186 17.81 -2.39 23.72
C GLY A 186 18.32 -3.63 24.43
N MET A 187 18.19 -3.62 25.76
CA MET A 187 18.66 -4.66 26.65
C MET A 187 18.05 -6.02 26.30
N LEU A 188 16.73 -6.08 26.10
CA LEU A 188 16.07 -7.34 25.74
C LEU A 188 16.41 -7.82 24.33
N ALA A 189 16.64 -6.92 23.38
CA ALA A 189 17.16 -7.32 22.09
C ALA A 189 18.55 -7.94 22.22
N ALA A 190 19.45 -7.35 23.01
CA ALA A 190 20.77 -7.91 23.22
C ALA A 190 20.76 -9.26 23.92
N THR A 191 19.80 -9.52 24.81
CA THR A 191 19.82 -10.75 25.61
C THR A 191 18.93 -11.87 25.08
N ILE A 192 17.83 -11.58 24.40
CA ILE A 192 16.90 -12.61 23.86
C ILE A 192 16.62 -12.47 22.36
N ALA A 193 17.12 -11.41 21.71
CA ALA A 193 16.82 -11.01 20.32
C ALA A 193 15.38 -10.53 20.08
N VAL A 194 14.65 -10.15 21.15
CA VAL A 194 13.21 -9.83 21.09
C VAL A 194 12.90 -8.40 21.57
N GLY A 195 13.60 -7.39 21.04
CA GLY A 195 13.37 -5.98 21.44
C GLY A 195 11.98 -5.45 21.08
N GLY A 196 11.56 -5.61 19.82
CA GLY A 196 10.30 -5.03 19.31
C GLY A 196 9.02 -5.55 19.95
N PHE A 197 9.06 -6.69 20.65
CA PHE A 197 7.90 -7.16 21.41
C PHE A 197 7.61 -6.31 22.64
N ILE A 198 8.59 -5.55 23.11
CA ILE A 198 8.41 -4.53 24.15
C ILE A 198 8.32 -3.16 23.50
N GLY A 199 9.20 -2.87 22.53
CA GLY A 199 9.23 -1.58 21.83
C GLY A 199 7.89 -1.20 21.19
N VAL A 200 7.26 -2.11 20.44
CA VAL A 200 5.97 -1.83 19.77
C VAL A 200 4.84 -1.61 20.78
N PRO A 201 4.57 -2.49 21.76
CA PRO A 201 3.55 -2.21 22.77
C PRO A 201 3.84 -0.96 23.61
N ALA A 202 5.10 -0.69 23.95
CA ALA A 202 5.46 0.52 24.69
C ALA A 202 5.15 1.79 23.89
N MET A 203 5.50 1.81 22.60
CA MET A 203 5.12 2.91 21.70
C MET A 203 3.60 3.10 21.62
N ILE A 204 2.84 2.01 21.54
CA ILE A 204 1.37 2.07 21.46
C ILE A 204 0.75 2.52 22.78
N TYR A 205 1.11 1.88 23.89
CA TYR A 205 0.41 2.03 25.17
C TYR A 205 0.95 3.17 26.04
N ILE A 206 2.24 3.48 25.94
CA ILE A 206 2.89 4.51 26.75
C ILE A 206 3.04 5.81 25.97
N LEU A 207 3.42 5.75 24.68
CA LEU A 207 3.61 6.96 23.88
C LEU A 207 2.34 7.35 23.11
N GLY A 208 1.44 6.41 22.84
CA GLY A 208 0.22 6.65 22.06
C GLY A 208 0.41 6.58 20.55
N VAL A 209 1.49 5.94 20.09
CA VAL A 209 1.77 5.78 18.66
C VAL A 209 0.75 4.83 18.04
N PRO A 210 0.11 5.18 16.91
CA PRO A 210 -0.76 4.27 16.18
C PRO A 210 -0.06 2.94 15.88
N ALA A 211 -0.73 1.80 16.06
CA ALA A 211 -0.11 0.47 15.98
C ALA A 211 0.64 0.21 14.66
N ILE A 212 0.10 0.70 13.54
CA ILE A 212 0.75 0.59 12.22
C ILE A 212 2.07 1.36 12.19
N MET A 213 2.07 2.59 12.72
CA MET A 213 3.27 3.42 12.77
C MET A 213 4.28 2.90 13.80
N ALA A 214 3.83 2.35 14.93
CA ALA A 214 4.69 1.73 15.92
C ALA A 214 5.40 0.50 15.33
N SER A 215 4.67 -0.40 14.67
CA SER A 215 5.23 -1.57 13.98
C SER A 215 6.20 -1.19 12.85
N ALA A 216 5.86 -0.16 12.06
CA ALA A 216 6.74 0.31 10.99
C ALA A 216 7.99 1.04 11.52
N THR A 217 7.85 1.83 12.57
CA THR A 217 8.96 2.55 13.22
C THR A 217 9.90 1.61 13.98
N GLU A 218 9.38 0.50 14.52
CA GLU A 218 10.17 -0.60 15.08
C GLU A 218 11.16 -1.20 14.06
N LEU A 219 10.85 -1.17 12.75
CA LEU A 219 11.81 -1.63 11.74
C LEU A 219 13.06 -0.73 11.67
N VAL A 220 12.93 0.57 11.96
CA VAL A 220 14.08 1.48 12.06
C VAL A 220 14.89 1.16 13.31
N ILE A 221 14.23 0.98 14.44
CA ILE A 221 14.86 0.61 15.73
C ILE A 221 15.63 -0.71 15.58
N ALA A 222 14.96 -1.73 15.02
CA ALA A 222 15.55 -3.04 14.75
C ALA A 222 16.71 -3.00 13.76
N PHE A 223 16.71 -2.07 12.80
CA PHE A 223 17.85 -1.86 11.91
C PHE A 223 19.04 -1.29 12.66
N VAL A 224 18.85 -0.23 13.46
CA VAL A 224 19.93 0.43 14.23
C VAL A 224 20.57 -0.57 15.19
N MET A 225 19.76 -1.20 16.05
CA MET A 225 20.25 -2.16 17.03
C MET A 225 20.73 -3.47 16.39
N GLY A 226 20.13 -3.85 15.26
CA GLY A 226 20.58 -5.00 14.48
C GLY A 226 21.99 -4.81 13.97
N LEU A 227 22.27 -3.64 13.39
CA LEU A 227 23.59 -3.27 12.89
C LEU A 227 24.62 -3.22 14.02
N GLY A 228 24.32 -2.44 15.08
CA GLY A 228 25.19 -2.28 16.24
C GLY A 228 25.45 -3.59 16.98
N GLY A 229 24.40 -4.36 17.26
CA GLY A 229 24.51 -5.65 17.94
C GLY A 229 25.25 -6.70 17.12
N THR A 230 25.07 -6.73 15.80
CA THR A 230 25.85 -7.62 14.92
C THR A 230 27.34 -7.33 15.01
N PHE A 231 27.71 -6.05 15.01
CA PHE A 231 29.10 -5.65 15.12
C PHE A 231 29.68 -5.99 16.50
N VAL A 232 28.99 -5.57 17.58
CA VAL A 232 29.48 -5.75 18.96
C VAL A 232 29.58 -7.22 19.36
N TYR A 233 28.58 -8.05 19.05
CA TYR A 233 28.66 -9.49 19.29
C TYR A 233 29.58 -10.21 18.30
N GLY A 234 29.71 -9.67 17.08
CA GLY A 234 30.65 -10.18 16.07
C GLY A 234 32.10 -10.08 16.53
N LEU A 235 32.47 -8.96 17.19
CA LEU A 235 33.80 -8.78 17.78
C LEU A 235 34.11 -9.81 18.88
N GLU A 236 33.11 -10.35 19.57
CA GLU A 236 33.28 -11.43 20.56
C GLU A 236 33.23 -12.84 19.95
N GLY A 237 33.09 -12.94 18.62
CA GLY A 237 32.94 -14.22 17.92
C GLY A 237 31.65 -14.95 18.27
N ALA A 238 30.59 -14.22 18.63
CA ALA A 238 29.28 -14.80 19.00
C ALA A 238 28.35 -14.99 17.78
N VAL A 239 28.58 -14.28 16.68
CA VAL A 239 27.71 -14.32 15.50
C VAL A 239 28.11 -15.49 14.59
N ASP A 240 27.22 -16.47 14.39
CA ASP A 240 27.39 -17.48 13.35
C ASP A 240 26.73 -17.03 12.05
N ILE A 241 27.53 -16.45 11.15
CA ILE A 241 27.05 -15.96 9.85
C ILE A 241 26.44 -17.09 9.01
N ARG A 242 26.88 -18.34 9.17
CA ARG A 242 26.36 -19.48 8.39
C ARG A 242 24.91 -19.73 8.75
N LEU A 243 24.59 -19.78 10.05
CA LEU A 243 23.21 -19.90 10.53
C LEU A 243 22.38 -18.68 10.10
N ALA A 244 22.91 -17.46 10.27
CA ALA A 244 22.21 -16.24 9.89
C ALA A 244 21.80 -16.26 8.42
N MET A 245 22.69 -16.67 7.51
CA MET A 245 22.43 -16.71 6.07
C MET A 245 21.44 -17.81 5.68
N LEU A 246 21.52 -19.00 6.27
CA LEU A 246 20.56 -20.09 6.01
C LEU A 246 19.15 -19.74 6.46
N ILE A 247 19.03 -19.16 7.66
CA ILE A 247 17.75 -18.69 8.18
C ILE A 247 17.26 -17.50 7.35
N LEU A 248 18.16 -16.62 6.88
CA LEU A 248 17.81 -15.48 6.01
C LEU A 248 17.18 -15.98 4.71
N LEU A 249 17.83 -16.95 4.06
CA LEU A 249 17.36 -17.58 2.83
C LEU A 249 15.91 -18.05 2.95
N GLY A 250 15.59 -18.88 3.95
CA GLY A 250 14.23 -19.34 4.17
C GLY A 250 13.26 -18.19 4.51
N SER A 251 13.70 -17.28 5.40
CA SER A 251 12.82 -16.24 5.93
C SER A 251 12.39 -15.19 4.90
N LEU A 252 13.21 -14.92 3.87
CA LEU A 252 12.85 -13.96 2.82
C LEU A 252 11.65 -14.42 2.00
N PHE A 253 11.55 -15.72 1.70
CA PHE A 253 10.37 -16.31 1.05
C PHE A 253 9.18 -16.35 2.01
N GLY A 254 9.42 -16.78 3.25
CA GLY A 254 8.39 -16.82 4.27
C GLY A 254 7.71 -15.46 4.49
N ILE A 255 8.49 -14.38 4.59
CA ILE A 255 7.98 -13.02 4.84
C ILE A 255 7.01 -12.57 3.76
N GLN A 256 7.25 -12.92 2.50
CA GLN A 256 6.35 -12.55 1.40
C GLN A 256 5.00 -13.24 1.55
N LEU A 257 5.00 -14.55 1.82
CA LEU A 257 3.77 -15.30 2.07
C LEU A 257 3.03 -14.79 3.31
N GLY A 258 3.76 -14.52 4.39
CA GLY A 258 3.19 -13.95 5.62
C GLY A 258 2.55 -12.58 5.38
N ALA A 259 3.22 -11.70 4.65
CA ALA A 259 2.72 -10.37 4.34
C ALA A 259 1.46 -10.41 3.47
N ILE A 260 1.40 -11.30 2.48
CA ILE A 260 0.18 -11.56 1.69
C ILE A 260 -0.95 -12.08 2.60
N GLY A 261 -0.63 -12.94 3.57
CA GLY A 261 -1.58 -13.39 4.59
C GLY A 261 -2.29 -12.23 5.30
N THR A 262 -1.59 -11.14 5.60
CA THR A 262 -2.20 -9.99 6.30
C THR A 262 -3.21 -9.21 5.47
N THR A 263 -3.19 -9.30 4.14
CA THR A 263 -4.13 -8.56 3.26
C THR A 263 -5.47 -9.27 3.08
N TYR A 264 -5.61 -10.50 3.57
CA TYR A 264 -6.82 -11.30 3.41
C TYR A 264 -7.42 -11.77 4.74
N VAL A 265 -6.81 -11.41 5.87
CA VAL A 265 -7.14 -11.96 7.20
C VAL A 265 -7.45 -10.83 8.17
N LYS A 266 -8.47 -11.03 9.01
CA LYS A 266 -8.93 -10.02 9.97
C LYS A 266 -7.91 -9.83 11.11
N ASP A 267 -7.79 -8.60 11.62
CA ASP A 267 -6.81 -8.24 12.67
C ASP A 267 -6.89 -9.14 13.93
N TYR A 268 -8.09 -9.49 14.38
CA TYR A 268 -8.25 -10.37 15.54
C TYR A 268 -7.71 -11.79 15.29
N GLN A 269 -7.76 -12.29 14.05
CA GLN A 269 -7.22 -13.62 13.71
C GLN A 269 -5.69 -13.59 13.79
N ILE A 270 -5.07 -12.51 13.31
CA ILE A 270 -3.61 -12.30 13.42
C ILE A 270 -3.17 -12.33 14.89
N LYS A 271 -3.91 -11.62 15.77
CA LYS A 271 -3.64 -11.60 17.21
C LYS A 271 -3.80 -12.98 17.87
N LEU A 272 -4.80 -13.76 17.45
CA LEU A 272 -4.97 -15.13 17.93
C LEU A 272 -3.76 -16.01 17.56
N VAL A 273 -3.34 -15.99 16.28
CA VAL A 273 -2.18 -16.78 15.83
C VAL A 273 -0.94 -16.41 16.63
N MET A 274 -0.68 -15.10 16.78
CA MET A 274 0.44 -14.60 17.57
C MET A 274 0.41 -15.10 19.01
N ALA A 275 -0.71 -14.92 19.71
CA ALA A 275 -0.84 -15.35 21.10
C ALA A 275 -0.62 -16.86 21.26
N VAL A 276 -1.19 -17.66 20.36
CA VAL A 276 -1.07 -19.13 20.40
C VAL A 276 0.38 -19.57 20.19
N ILE A 277 1.10 -19.02 19.21
CA ILE A 277 2.50 -19.38 18.98
C ILE A 277 3.35 -18.95 20.19
N MET A 278 3.19 -17.72 20.67
CA MET A 278 3.97 -17.19 21.79
C MET A 278 3.78 -18.01 23.07
N LEU A 279 2.54 -18.32 23.43
CA LEU A 279 2.24 -19.08 24.64
C LEU A 279 2.68 -20.54 24.50
N THR A 280 2.65 -21.13 23.30
CA THR A 280 3.18 -22.49 23.08
C THR A 280 4.71 -22.52 23.16
N VAL A 281 5.41 -21.55 22.55
CA VAL A 281 6.89 -21.46 22.61
C VAL A 281 7.40 -21.26 24.03
N LEU A 282 6.65 -20.55 24.88
CA LEU A 282 6.95 -20.44 26.31
C LEU A 282 7.07 -21.83 26.96
N PHE A 283 6.11 -22.74 26.72
CA PHE A 283 6.15 -24.08 27.30
C PHE A 283 7.35 -24.89 26.81
N SER A 284 7.80 -24.68 25.57
CA SER A 284 9.05 -25.28 25.09
C SER A 284 10.22 -24.91 26.00
N ARG A 285 10.42 -23.61 26.31
CA ARG A 285 11.51 -23.16 27.18
C ARG A 285 11.35 -23.58 28.63
N PHE A 286 10.11 -23.68 29.12
CA PHE A 286 9.83 -24.15 30.48
C PHE A 286 10.43 -25.53 30.76
N PHE A 287 10.31 -26.48 29.82
CA PHE A 287 10.84 -27.83 30.01
C PHE A 287 12.38 -27.91 30.08
N TYR A 288 13.12 -26.92 29.55
CA TYR A 288 14.58 -26.90 29.65
C TYR A 288 15.12 -26.40 31.00
N ILE A 289 14.32 -25.63 31.77
CA ILE A 289 14.78 -25.01 33.01
C ILE A 289 15.36 -26.02 34.01
N PRO A 290 14.69 -27.15 34.32
CA PRO A 290 15.24 -28.11 35.28
C PRO A 290 16.61 -28.65 34.84
N GLY A 291 16.80 -28.91 33.54
CA GLY A 291 18.08 -29.37 32.99
C GLY A 291 19.21 -28.34 33.21
N TYR A 292 18.93 -27.06 32.97
CA TYR A 292 19.93 -26.01 33.22
C TYR A 292 20.22 -25.81 34.71
N LEU A 293 19.20 -25.86 35.58
CA LEU A 293 19.38 -25.77 37.03
C LEU A 293 20.24 -26.93 37.56
N SER A 294 20.04 -28.14 37.02
CA SER A 294 20.84 -29.32 37.36
C SER A 294 22.29 -29.17 36.92
N GLN A 295 22.55 -28.63 35.72
CA GLN A 295 23.90 -28.38 35.22
C GLN A 295 24.66 -27.33 36.03
N LEU A 296 23.94 -26.38 36.62
CA LEU A 296 24.49 -25.33 37.49
C LEU A 296 24.61 -25.76 38.96
N GLY A 297 24.19 -26.99 39.30
CA GLY A 297 24.21 -27.48 40.69
C GLY A 297 23.21 -26.81 41.63
N MET A 298 22.18 -26.12 41.10
CA MET A 298 21.13 -25.48 41.90
C MET A 298 20.03 -26.45 42.36
N ILE A 299 19.91 -27.60 41.70
CA ILE A 299 19.05 -28.71 42.10
C ILE A 299 19.85 -30.01 42.08
N ALA A 300 19.30 -31.08 42.66
CA ALA A 300 19.92 -32.39 42.65
C ALA A 300 20.25 -32.84 41.20
N PRO A 301 21.41 -33.47 40.96
CA PRO A 301 21.79 -33.96 39.65
C PRO A 301 20.69 -34.85 39.05
N MET A 302 20.19 -34.44 37.90
CA MET A 302 19.13 -35.18 37.21
C MET A 302 19.72 -36.40 36.50
N GLU A 303 18.98 -37.51 36.57
CA GLU A 303 19.30 -38.70 35.78
C GLU A 303 19.27 -38.38 34.28
N PRO A 304 20.23 -38.88 33.48
CA PRO A 304 20.31 -38.58 32.04
C PRO A 304 19.02 -38.86 31.27
N GLY A 305 18.27 -39.91 31.65
CA GLY A 305 16.97 -40.23 31.06
C GLY A 305 15.94 -39.12 31.25
N ASN A 306 15.80 -38.60 32.48
CA ASN A 306 14.85 -37.53 32.79
C ASN A 306 15.22 -36.22 32.07
N MET A 307 16.52 -35.91 31.97
CA MET A 307 16.98 -34.76 31.19
C MET A 307 16.67 -34.89 29.69
N ALA A 308 16.87 -36.08 29.12
CA ALA A 308 16.54 -36.36 27.73
C ALA A 308 15.04 -36.22 27.48
N THR A 309 14.19 -36.77 28.34
CA THR A 309 12.72 -36.65 28.23
C THR A 309 12.27 -35.18 28.24
N LEU A 310 12.78 -34.37 29.18
CA LEU A 310 12.45 -32.94 29.23
C LEU A 310 12.91 -32.18 27.99
N THR A 311 14.10 -32.50 27.48
CA THR A 311 14.62 -31.92 26.23
C THR A 311 13.72 -32.27 25.05
N THR A 312 13.36 -33.55 24.90
CA THR A 312 12.45 -34.01 23.83
C THR A 312 11.07 -33.37 23.93
N LEU A 313 10.52 -33.19 25.15
CA LEU A 313 9.28 -32.46 25.36
C LEU A 313 9.41 -31.00 24.91
N GLY A 314 10.49 -30.33 25.29
CA GLY A 314 10.79 -28.97 24.88
C GLY A 314 10.88 -28.81 23.35
N ASP A 315 11.59 -29.71 22.68
CA ASP A 315 11.71 -29.75 21.22
C ASP A 315 10.38 -30.03 20.52
N SER A 316 9.63 -31.01 21.03
CA SER A 316 8.32 -31.40 20.48
C SER A 316 7.31 -30.26 20.56
N VAL A 317 7.25 -29.55 21.70
CA VAL A 317 6.37 -28.39 21.87
C VAL A 317 6.73 -27.26 20.92
N LEU A 318 8.03 -27.04 20.68
CA LEU A 318 8.48 -26.03 19.72
C LEU A 318 8.12 -26.40 18.27
N ALA A 319 8.31 -27.66 17.89
CA ALA A 319 7.91 -28.16 16.59
C ALA A 319 6.40 -27.99 16.37
N VAL A 320 5.59 -28.32 17.37
CA VAL A 320 4.13 -28.10 17.35
C VAL A 320 3.81 -26.61 17.19
N ALA A 321 4.49 -25.71 17.91
CA ALA A 321 4.26 -24.27 17.79
C ALA A 321 4.56 -23.76 16.36
N LEU A 322 5.65 -24.23 15.75
CA LEU A 322 6.05 -23.88 14.38
C LEU A 322 5.05 -24.39 13.35
N ILE A 323 4.66 -25.66 13.45
CA ILE A 323 3.68 -26.29 12.55
C ILE A 323 2.32 -25.58 12.68
N LEU A 324 1.85 -25.38 13.91
CA LEU A 324 0.60 -24.69 14.19
C LEU A 324 0.62 -23.26 13.62
N GLY A 325 1.73 -22.54 13.77
CA GLY A 325 1.91 -21.22 13.17
C GLY A 325 1.78 -21.25 11.65
N ALA A 326 2.53 -22.13 10.98
CA ALA A 326 2.48 -22.26 9.52
C ALA A 326 1.09 -22.65 9.00
N VAL A 327 0.47 -23.68 9.59
CA VAL A 327 -0.87 -24.15 9.22
C VAL A 327 -1.91 -23.05 9.43
N THR A 328 -1.85 -22.33 10.55
CA THR A 328 -2.84 -21.28 10.83
C THR A 328 -2.71 -20.10 9.87
N VAL A 329 -1.48 -19.69 9.51
CA VAL A 329 -1.27 -18.64 8.49
C VAL A 329 -1.78 -19.10 7.13
N LEU A 330 -1.42 -20.30 6.67
CA LEU A 330 -1.84 -20.83 5.36
C LEU A 330 -3.36 -21.03 5.27
N THR A 331 -4.00 -21.58 6.30
CA THR A 331 -5.45 -21.78 6.32
C THR A 331 -6.22 -20.46 6.40
N SER A 332 -5.70 -19.45 7.11
CA SER A 332 -6.30 -18.13 7.15
C SER A 332 -6.20 -17.44 5.78
N LEU A 333 -5.05 -17.58 5.11
CA LEU A 333 -4.83 -17.06 3.77
C LEU A 333 -5.78 -17.68 2.73
N THR A 334 -5.89 -19.01 2.68
CA THR A 334 -6.75 -19.69 1.69
C THR A 334 -8.23 -19.35 1.89
N LYS A 335 -8.70 -19.28 3.13
CA LYS A 335 -10.06 -18.83 3.46
C LYS A 335 -10.29 -17.37 3.07
N GLY A 336 -9.35 -16.49 3.43
CA GLY A 336 -9.44 -15.06 3.10
C GLY A 336 -9.48 -14.80 1.59
N ILE A 337 -8.64 -15.50 0.81
CA ILE A 337 -8.68 -15.41 -0.66
C ILE A 337 -10.02 -15.91 -1.21
N ALA A 338 -10.55 -17.02 -0.69
CA ALA A 338 -11.84 -17.56 -1.13
C ALA A 338 -13.00 -16.60 -0.84
N GLU A 339 -13.02 -15.99 0.36
CA GLU A 339 -14.00 -14.97 0.74
C GLU A 339 -13.90 -13.73 -0.14
N HIS A 340 -12.69 -13.22 -0.38
CA HIS A 340 -12.46 -12.06 -1.26
C HIS A 340 -12.91 -12.35 -2.70
N ARG A 341 -12.56 -13.51 -3.27
CA ARG A 341 -13.01 -13.93 -4.61
C ARG A 341 -14.53 -14.05 -4.69
N LYS A 342 -15.18 -14.59 -3.65
CA LYS A 342 -16.64 -14.68 -3.59
C LYS A 342 -17.27 -13.29 -3.55
N SER A 343 -16.72 -12.36 -2.77
CA SER A 343 -17.21 -10.98 -2.71
C SER A 343 -17.02 -10.25 -4.04
N GLU A 344 -15.88 -10.44 -4.69
CA GLU A 344 -15.55 -9.82 -5.97
C GLU A 344 -16.40 -10.38 -7.11
N SER A 345 -16.60 -11.70 -7.16
CA SER A 345 -17.55 -12.36 -8.07
C SER A 345 -18.98 -11.89 -7.83
N THR A 346 -19.41 -11.75 -6.57
CA THR A 346 -20.75 -11.24 -6.25
C THR A 346 -20.91 -9.79 -6.72
N ARG A 347 -19.89 -8.95 -6.52
CA ARG A 347 -19.87 -7.56 -7.01
C ARG A 347 -19.82 -7.48 -8.54
N GLN A 348 -19.02 -8.31 -9.21
CA GLN A 348 -18.97 -8.39 -10.67
C GLN A 348 -20.27 -8.90 -11.27
N LEU A 349 -20.92 -9.89 -10.62
CA LEU A 349 -22.22 -10.37 -11.03
C LEU A 349 -23.28 -9.28 -10.82
N ALA A 350 -23.25 -8.57 -9.70
CA ALA A 350 -24.12 -7.42 -9.47
C ALA A 350 -23.90 -6.31 -10.51
N ALA A 351 -22.64 -6.00 -10.86
CA ALA A 351 -22.29 -5.04 -11.90
C ALA A 351 -22.69 -5.51 -13.31
N SER A 352 -22.56 -6.81 -13.60
CA SER A 352 -22.99 -7.40 -14.88
C SER A 352 -24.51 -7.46 -15.00
N LEU A 353 -25.22 -7.75 -13.90
CA LEU A 353 -26.68 -7.67 -13.83
C LEU A 353 -27.16 -6.22 -13.93
N ALA A 354 -26.44 -5.26 -13.34
CA ALA A 354 -26.70 -3.83 -13.53
C ALA A 354 -26.41 -3.38 -14.97
N ALA A 355 -25.43 -3.97 -15.65
CA ALA A 355 -25.15 -3.72 -17.06
C ALA A 355 -26.18 -4.36 -18.01
N LEU A 356 -26.81 -5.47 -17.58
CA LEU A 356 -27.92 -6.15 -18.27
C LEU A 356 -29.30 -5.54 -17.94
N ALA A 357 -29.39 -4.74 -16.87
CA ALA A 357 -30.57 -3.92 -16.64
C ALA A 357 -30.74 -3.00 -17.86
N PRO A 358 -31.96 -2.86 -18.41
CA PRO A 358 -32.18 -2.01 -19.57
C PRO A 358 -31.63 -0.62 -19.26
N ARG A 359 -30.55 -0.23 -19.95
CA ARG A 359 -30.03 1.13 -19.91
C ARG A 359 -31.22 2.02 -20.28
N HIS A 360 -31.69 2.83 -19.33
CA HIS A 360 -32.77 3.77 -19.58
C HIS A 360 -32.32 4.70 -20.72
N GLY A 361 -32.79 4.39 -21.93
CA GLY A 361 -32.54 5.13 -23.16
C GLY A 361 -31.13 4.94 -23.74
N GLU A 362 -31.00 4.05 -24.73
CA GLU A 362 -30.18 4.37 -25.91
C GLU A 362 -30.82 5.57 -26.61
N ARG A 363 -30.71 6.75 -26.02
CA ARG A 363 -30.84 7.98 -26.78
C ARG A 363 -29.54 8.12 -27.53
N ALA A 364 -29.58 7.99 -28.86
CA ALA A 364 -28.46 8.34 -29.71
C ALA A 364 -27.96 9.73 -29.28
N PHE A 365 -26.68 9.85 -28.92
CA PHE A 365 -26.09 11.13 -28.51
C PHE A 365 -26.34 12.16 -29.61
N ALA A 366 -27.10 13.21 -29.28
CA ALA A 366 -27.55 14.23 -30.24
C ALA A 366 -26.63 15.47 -30.25
N GLY A 367 -25.39 15.33 -29.77
CA GLY A 367 -24.43 16.44 -29.69
C GLY A 367 -24.44 17.22 -28.37
N ARG A 368 -25.28 16.83 -27.40
CA ARG A 368 -25.40 17.45 -26.07
C ARG A 368 -25.36 16.39 -24.97
N PHE A 369 -24.65 16.69 -23.89
CA PHE A 369 -24.58 15.84 -22.70
C PHE A 369 -25.76 16.13 -21.76
N ALA A 370 -26.28 15.11 -21.10
CA ALA A 370 -27.38 15.23 -20.15
C ALA A 370 -26.92 15.12 -18.70
N ARG A 371 -25.85 14.36 -18.41
CA ARG A 371 -25.37 14.07 -17.05
C ARG A 371 -23.84 14.12 -17.00
N VAL A 372 -23.31 15.26 -16.57
CA VAL A 372 -21.87 15.53 -16.55
C VAL A 372 -21.31 15.29 -15.15
N LEU A 373 -20.43 14.30 -15.00
CA LEU A 373 -19.69 14.05 -13.75
C LEU A 373 -18.37 14.82 -13.75
N LEU A 374 -18.26 15.83 -12.89
CA LEU A 374 -17.01 16.52 -12.57
C LEU A 374 -16.30 15.81 -11.43
N ALA A 375 -15.14 15.21 -11.70
CA ALA A 375 -14.27 14.65 -10.67
C ALA A 375 -13.27 15.71 -10.16
N THR A 376 -13.28 15.98 -8.86
CA THR A 376 -12.41 16.98 -8.22
C THR A 376 -11.65 16.41 -7.02
N ASP A 377 -10.37 16.78 -6.93
CA ASP A 377 -9.50 16.55 -5.77
C ASP A 377 -9.17 17.84 -5.02
N GLY A 378 -9.86 18.95 -5.35
CA GLY A 378 -9.64 20.28 -4.78
C GLY A 378 -8.29 20.91 -5.14
N SER A 379 -7.48 20.25 -5.99
CA SER A 379 -6.18 20.78 -6.38
C SER A 379 -6.29 21.87 -7.44
N GLU A 380 -5.24 22.67 -7.60
CA GLU A 380 -5.13 23.64 -8.68
C GLU A 380 -5.24 23.02 -10.09
N PHE A 381 -5.02 21.71 -10.23
CA PHE A 381 -5.15 20.98 -11.50
C PHE A 381 -6.62 20.67 -11.85
N SER A 382 -7.51 20.63 -10.85
CA SER A 382 -8.95 20.45 -11.05
C SER A 382 -9.66 21.75 -11.50
N ALA A 383 -9.05 22.92 -11.28
CA ALA A 383 -9.67 24.21 -11.56
C ALA A 383 -10.14 24.39 -13.01
N GLY A 384 -9.37 23.87 -13.98
CA GLY A 384 -9.78 23.87 -15.39
C GLY A 384 -11.00 23.00 -15.62
N ALA A 385 -11.03 21.80 -15.03
CA ALA A 385 -12.14 20.87 -15.14
C ALA A 385 -13.43 21.44 -14.56
N VAL A 386 -13.36 22.11 -13.40
CA VAL A 386 -14.50 22.80 -12.78
C VAL A 386 -15.12 23.82 -13.76
N ARG A 387 -14.28 24.71 -14.32
CA ARG A 387 -14.76 25.72 -15.29
C ARG A 387 -15.38 25.10 -16.53
N VAL A 388 -14.71 24.11 -17.11
CA VAL A 388 -15.17 23.47 -18.36
C VAL A 388 -16.44 22.65 -18.13
N ALA A 389 -16.52 21.87 -17.04
CA ALA A 389 -17.71 21.09 -16.71
C ALA A 389 -18.93 22.00 -16.49
N THR A 390 -18.75 23.10 -15.76
CA THR A 390 -19.81 24.10 -15.52
C THR A 390 -20.30 24.71 -16.83
N ALA A 391 -19.38 25.10 -17.71
CA ALA A 391 -19.73 25.67 -19.02
C ALA A 391 -20.41 24.66 -19.96
N VAL A 392 -19.99 23.40 -19.95
CA VAL A 392 -20.64 22.32 -20.72
C VAL A 392 -22.04 22.05 -20.18
N ALA A 393 -22.20 21.96 -18.85
CA ALA A 393 -23.50 21.75 -18.22
C ALA A 393 -24.46 22.92 -18.53
N ALA A 394 -23.98 24.17 -18.47
CA ALA A 394 -24.76 25.34 -18.82
C ALA A 394 -25.22 25.32 -20.29
N ARG A 395 -24.30 25.03 -21.22
CA ARG A 395 -24.59 25.01 -22.66
C ARG A 395 -25.60 23.92 -23.02
N ASP A 396 -25.43 22.74 -22.45
CA ASP A 396 -26.22 21.57 -22.80
C ASP A 396 -27.49 21.42 -21.95
N GLN A 397 -27.68 22.29 -20.95
CA GLN A 397 -28.69 22.14 -19.89
C GLN A 397 -28.57 20.77 -19.20
N ALA A 398 -27.33 20.32 -19.00
CA ALA A 398 -27.02 19.05 -18.37
C ALA A 398 -27.09 19.16 -16.85
N ARG A 399 -27.45 18.06 -16.18
CA ARG A 399 -27.28 17.94 -14.73
C ARG A 399 -25.80 17.79 -14.40
N LEU A 400 -25.26 18.69 -13.58
CA LEU A 400 -23.89 18.63 -13.11
C LEU A 400 -23.80 17.78 -11.84
N LEU A 401 -22.88 16.82 -11.82
CA LEU A 401 -22.62 15.94 -10.68
C LEU A 401 -21.18 16.20 -10.23
N ILE A 402 -20.98 16.75 -9.03
CA ILE A 402 -19.66 17.13 -8.53
C ILE A 402 -19.20 16.05 -7.55
N ALA A 403 -18.23 15.24 -7.99
CA ALA A 403 -17.75 14.10 -7.23
C ALA A 403 -16.37 14.33 -6.62
N GLY A 404 -16.29 14.15 -5.30
CA GLY A 404 -15.04 14.02 -4.54
C GLY A 404 -14.86 12.58 -4.07
N ILE A 405 -13.66 12.03 -4.24
CA ILE A 405 -13.39 10.66 -3.82
C ILE A 405 -12.71 10.66 -2.46
N ALA A 406 -13.37 10.10 -1.46
CA ALA A 406 -12.79 9.78 -0.17
C ALA A 406 -11.91 8.54 -0.33
N VAL A 407 -10.61 8.78 -0.54
CA VAL A 407 -9.65 7.70 -0.80
C VAL A 407 -9.14 7.13 0.50
N TYR A 408 -9.61 5.94 0.84
CA TYR A 408 -9.11 5.15 1.96
C TYR A 408 -9.36 3.66 1.71
N ASN A 409 -8.57 2.80 2.33
CA ASN A 409 -8.82 1.37 2.26
C ASN A 409 -9.69 0.97 3.47
N PRO A 410 -10.91 0.43 3.27
CA PRO A 410 -11.82 0.03 4.36
C PRO A 410 -11.19 -0.94 5.36
N GLU A 411 -10.35 -1.86 4.88
CA GLU A 411 -9.64 -2.81 5.74
C GLU A 411 -8.65 -2.10 6.67
N TYR A 412 -8.06 -1.00 6.23
CA TYR A 412 -7.12 -0.19 7.02
C TYR A 412 -7.79 0.90 7.84
N ALA A 413 -8.96 1.42 7.43
CA ALA A 413 -9.74 2.39 8.19
C ALA A 413 -10.17 1.83 9.56
N SER A 414 -10.47 0.53 9.62
CA SER A 414 -10.71 -0.19 10.90
C SER A 414 -9.54 -0.12 11.89
N SER A 415 -8.32 0.14 11.40
CA SER A 415 -7.08 0.16 12.16
C SER A 415 -6.51 1.57 12.42
N VAL A 416 -7.05 2.61 11.76
CA VAL A 416 -6.64 4.01 11.90
C VAL A 416 -7.88 4.88 12.20
N PRO A 417 -8.15 5.19 13.48
CA PRO A 417 -9.29 6.00 13.88
C PRO A 417 -9.35 7.33 13.15
N GLY A 418 -10.52 7.65 12.62
CA GLY A 418 -10.75 8.92 11.93
C GLY A 418 -10.18 9.01 10.52
N LEU A 419 -9.46 8.00 10.00
CA LEU A 419 -8.95 8.04 8.62
C LEU A 419 -10.08 8.16 7.59
N GLU A 420 -11.14 7.36 7.75
CA GLU A 420 -12.35 7.43 6.94
C GLU A 420 -12.99 8.82 7.06
N ARG A 421 -13.25 9.28 8.29
CA ARG A 421 -13.83 10.61 8.53
C ARG A 421 -12.99 11.73 7.93
N MET A 422 -11.66 11.69 8.07
CA MET A 422 -10.75 12.67 7.49
C MET A 422 -10.77 12.63 5.96
N ALA A 423 -10.84 11.44 5.36
CA ALA A 423 -10.94 11.26 3.91
C ALA A 423 -12.28 11.78 3.38
N ILE A 424 -13.38 11.50 4.07
CA ILE A 424 -14.72 12.00 3.76
C ILE A 424 -14.76 13.53 3.91
N GLU A 425 -14.28 14.08 5.02
CA GLU A 425 -14.24 15.53 5.23
C GLU A 425 -13.33 16.23 4.20
N ALA A 426 -12.23 15.60 3.79
CA ALA A 426 -11.38 16.12 2.72
C ALA A 426 -12.11 16.11 1.37
N ALA A 427 -12.79 15.02 1.02
CA ALA A 427 -13.59 14.92 -0.19
C ALA A 427 -14.74 15.94 -0.19
N GLN A 428 -15.45 16.10 0.93
CA GLN A 428 -16.50 17.10 1.12
C GLN A 428 -15.98 18.51 0.92
N ARG A 429 -14.82 18.86 1.51
CA ARG A 429 -14.20 20.18 1.28
C ARG A 429 -13.88 20.43 -0.19
N ASN A 430 -13.38 19.42 -0.90
CA ASN A 430 -13.06 19.52 -2.32
C ASN A 430 -14.32 19.70 -3.19
N VAL A 431 -15.39 18.97 -2.87
CA VAL A 431 -16.70 19.10 -3.53
C VAL A 431 -17.28 20.48 -3.28
N ALA A 432 -17.33 20.91 -2.01
CA ALA A 432 -17.85 22.24 -1.65
C ALA A 432 -17.09 23.37 -2.35
N ALA A 433 -15.76 23.27 -2.50
CA ALA A 433 -14.96 24.25 -3.24
C ALA A 433 -15.30 24.29 -4.74
N ALA A 434 -15.54 23.13 -5.35
CA ALA A 434 -15.98 23.05 -6.75
C ALA A 434 -17.43 23.53 -6.93
N ALA A 435 -18.33 23.15 -6.02
CA ALA A 435 -19.73 23.58 -5.97
C ALA A 435 -19.84 25.11 -5.82
N ALA A 436 -19.02 25.71 -4.96
CA ALA A 436 -18.93 27.17 -4.83
C ALA A 436 -18.54 27.88 -6.15
N SER A 437 -17.76 27.21 -7.01
CA SER A 437 -17.38 27.72 -8.33
C SER A 437 -18.45 27.46 -9.41
N ALA A 438 -19.46 26.65 -9.11
CA ALA A 438 -20.53 26.23 -10.02
C ALA A 438 -21.94 26.62 -9.52
N GLN A 439 -22.04 27.61 -8.63
CA GLN A 439 -23.29 28.02 -7.96
C GLN A 439 -24.42 28.42 -8.90
N GLU A 440 -24.09 28.86 -10.12
CA GLU A 440 -25.06 29.29 -11.14
C GLU A 440 -25.73 28.12 -11.87
N ILE A 441 -25.24 26.89 -11.67
CA ILE A 441 -25.74 25.69 -12.34
C ILE A 441 -26.32 24.73 -11.31
N GLU A 442 -27.47 24.13 -11.62
CA GLU A 442 -28.04 23.06 -10.80
C GLU A 442 -27.05 21.89 -10.73
N HIS A 443 -26.61 21.56 -9.52
CA HIS A 443 -25.62 20.52 -9.29
C HIS A 443 -25.99 19.62 -8.11
N GLU A 444 -25.50 18.38 -8.18
CA GLU A 444 -25.56 17.40 -7.10
C GLU A 444 -24.14 17.15 -6.58
N GLU A 445 -24.00 17.15 -5.26
CA GLU A 445 -22.73 16.89 -4.58
C GLU A 445 -22.62 15.39 -4.24
N ILE A 446 -21.55 14.75 -4.71
CA ILE A 446 -21.31 13.32 -4.50
C ILE A 446 -19.99 13.15 -3.75
N VAL A 447 -20.04 12.40 -2.65
CA VAL A 447 -18.83 11.93 -1.96
C VAL A 447 -18.81 10.42 -2.07
N ALA A 448 -17.93 9.91 -2.93
CA ALA A 448 -17.79 8.48 -3.18
C ALA A 448 -16.57 7.93 -2.42
N GLU A 449 -16.70 6.72 -1.90
CA GLU A 449 -15.68 6.08 -1.09
C GLU A 449 -14.98 4.98 -1.89
N ALA A 450 -13.65 5.02 -1.97
CA ALA A 450 -12.90 4.03 -2.74
C ALA A 450 -11.46 3.86 -2.24
N ALA A 451 -10.90 2.66 -2.45
CA ALA A 451 -9.48 2.41 -2.18
C ALA A 451 -8.52 3.17 -3.10
N GLU A 452 -9.00 3.58 -4.28
CA GLU A 452 -8.23 4.34 -5.27
C GLU A 452 -9.12 5.40 -5.96
N PRO A 453 -8.58 6.59 -6.28
CA PRO A 453 -9.37 7.66 -6.90
C PRO A 453 -10.00 7.29 -8.24
N SER A 454 -9.25 6.62 -9.13
CA SER A 454 -9.74 6.28 -10.47
C SER A 454 -10.95 5.35 -10.43
N ARG A 455 -10.93 4.40 -9.49
CA ARG A 455 -12.02 3.47 -9.28
C ARG A 455 -13.27 4.18 -8.76
N GLY A 456 -13.11 5.04 -7.74
CA GLY A 456 -14.22 5.83 -7.21
C GLY A 456 -14.87 6.74 -8.25
N ILE A 457 -14.09 7.34 -9.16
CA ILE A 457 -14.63 8.15 -10.27
C ILE A 457 -15.47 7.31 -11.23
N VAL A 458 -14.98 6.13 -11.61
CA VAL A 458 -15.67 5.22 -12.54
C VAL A 458 -16.96 4.67 -11.92
N GLU A 459 -16.91 4.25 -10.66
CA GLU A 459 -18.07 3.78 -9.91
C GLU A 459 -19.12 4.89 -9.76
N ALA A 460 -18.71 6.10 -9.36
CA ALA A 460 -19.61 7.25 -9.27
C ALA A 460 -20.23 7.63 -10.62
N ALA A 461 -19.48 7.53 -11.72
CA ALA A 461 -19.99 7.77 -13.07
C ALA A 461 -21.05 6.73 -13.47
N ALA A 462 -20.81 5.46 -13.15
CA ALA A 462 -21.74 4.37 -13.46
C ALA A 462 -23.03 4.46 -12.63
N GLU A 463 -22.91 4.66 -11.31
CA GLU A 463 -24.04 4.79 -10.38
C GLU A 463 -24.91 6.00 -10.71
N SER A 464 -24.27 7.09 -11.12
CA SER A 464 -24.97 8.32 -11.49
C SER A 464 -25.38 8.34 -12.96
N ALA A 465 -25.20 7.26 -13.72
CA ALA A 465 -25.49 7.17 -15.16
C ALA A 465 -24.94 8.38 -15.95
N ALA A 466 -23.71 8.81 -15.64
CA ALA A 466 -23.08 9.94 -16.31
C ALA A 466 -22.76 9.60 -17.77
N ASP A 467 -23.06 10.54 -18.68
CA ASP A 467 -22.73 10.42 -20.10
C ASP A 467 -21.45 11.18 -20.49
N LEU A 468 -20.85 11.90 -19.52
CA LEU A 468 -19.53 12.51 -19.63
C LEU A 468 -18.84 12.54 -18.27
N VAL A 469 -17.58 12.10 -18.20
CA VAL A 469 -16.69 12.39 -17.07
C VAL A 469 -15.78 13.55 -17.44
N VAL A 470 -15.68 14.56 -16.58
CA VAL A 470 -14.76 15.71 -16.72
C VAL A 470 -13.77 15.68 -15.56
N MET A 471 -12.48 15.68 -15.87
CA MET A 471 -11.45 15.67 -14.84
C MET A 471 -10.24 16.52 -15.21
N GLY A 472 -9.56 17.04 -14.18
CA GLY A 472 -8.27 17.70 -14.37
C GLY A 472 -7.19 16.69 -14.77
N ARG A 473 -6.17 17.14 -15.51
CA ARG A 473 -4.97 16.34 -15.72
C ARG A 473 -3.79 16.89 -14.93
N ARG A 474 -3.10 15.99 -14.21
CA ARG A 474 -1.84 16.29 -13.53
C ARG A 474 -0.68 15.72 -14.35
N GLY A 475 0.28 16.56 -14.74
CA GLY A 475 1.53 16.07 -15.33
C GLY A 475 2.42 15.39 -14.26
N LYS A 476 3.23 14.39 -14.64
CA LYS A 476 4.21 13.81 -13.69
C LYS A 476 5.25 14.86 -13.26
N ARG A 477 5.94 14.66 -12.13
CA ARG A 477 7.04 15.55 -11.68
C ARG A 477 8.39 15.04 -12.25
N GLY A 478 9.37 15.92 -12.45
CA GLY A 478 10.72 15.55 -12.91
C GLY A 478 10.84 15.23 -14.40
N LEU A 479 11.72 14.30 -14.78
CA LEU A 479 12.02 13.91 -16.17
C LEU A 479 10.80 13.35 -16.94
N ALA A 480 9.75 12.93 -16.25
CA ALA A 480 8.52 12.39 -16.82
C ALA A 480 7.40 13.44 -17.00
N ARG A 481 7.72 14.75 -16.89
CA ARG A 481 6.79 15.90 -16.88
C ARG A 481 5.68 15.92 -17.95
N THR A 482 5.85 15.12 -18.99
CA THR A 482 5.06 15.09 -20.21
C THR A 482 4.07 13.92 -20.31
N LEU A 483 4.06 13.00 -19.33
CA LEU A 483 3.16 11.85 -19.30
C LEU A 483 1.93 12.10 -18.41
N ILE A 484 0.82 11.46 -18.77
CA ILE A 484 -0.40 11.49 -17.97
C ILE A 484 -0.22 10.72 -16.65
N GLY A 485 -0.94 11.12 -15.61
CA GLY A 485 -0.97 10.36 -14.36
C GLY A 485 -1.73 9.03 -14.52
N ASP A 486 -1.30 8.02 -13.74
CA ASP A 486 -1.88 6.67 -13.79
C ASP A 486 -3.39 6.67 -13.48
N ALA A 487 -3.86 7.58 -12.61
CA ALA A 487 -5.28 7.73 -12.31
C ALA A 487 -6.10 8.19 -13.53
N THR A 488 -5.61 9.16 -14.30
CA THR A 488 -6.27 9.65 -15.52
C THR A 488 -6.35 8.54 -16.57
N ALA A 489 -5.25 7.79 -16.76
CA ALA A 489 -5.20 6.67 -17.70
C ALA A 489 -6.24 5.59 -17.36
N ARG A 490 -6.36 5.21 -16.08
CA ARG A 490 -7.34 4.23 -15.61
C ARG A 490 -8.78 4.70 -15.81
N VAL A 491 -9.10 5.95 -15.48
CA VAL A 491 -10.45 6.49 -15.70
C VAL A 491 -10.83 6.44 -17.18
N ILE A 492 -9.92 6.85 -18.09
CA ILE A 492 -10.16 6.76 -19.54
C ILE A 492 -10.34 5.30 -20.00
N GLY A 493 -9.60 4.37 -19.41
CA GLY A 493 -9.67 2.95 -19.74
C GLY A 493 -10.96 2.28 -19.26
N ASP A 494 -11.43 2.62 -18.07
CA ASP A 494 -12.46 1.87 -17.35
C ASP A 494 -13.84 2.55 -17.35
N ALA A 495 -13.92 3.86 -17.61
CA ALA A 495 -15.19 4.57 -17.68
C ALA A 495 -16.06 4.04 -18.85
N GLY A 496 -17.35 3.85 -18.58
CA GLY A 496 -18.33 3.43 -19.58
C GLY A 496 -18.79 4.55 -20.53
N CYS A 497 -18.34 5.78 -20.31
CA CYS A 497 -18.69 6.98 -21.07
C CYS A 497 -17.43 7.78 -21.46
N PRO A 498 -17.55 8.74 -22.40
CA PRO A 498 -16.46 9.65 -22.77
C PRO A 498 -15.80 10.34 -21.56
N VAL A 499 -14.48 10.54 -21.66
CA VAL A 499 -13.70 11.22 -20.61
C VAL A 499 -13.06 12.48 -21.18
N LEU A 500 -13.46 13.65 -20.66
CA LEU A 500 -12.90 14.95 -20.97
C LEU A 500 -11.79 15.30 -19.98
N THR A 501 -10.56 15.29 -20.46
CA THR A 501 -9.39 15.71 -19.67
C THR A 501 -9.09 17.18 -19.89
N VAL A 502 -8.96 17.93 -18.80
CA VAL A 502 -8.90 19.40 -18.87
C VAL A 502 -7.58 19.92 -18.30
N PRO A 503 -6.76 20.62 -19.10
CA PRO A 503 -5.59 21.35 -18.60
C PRO A 503 -6.00 22.47 -17.63
N ARG A 504 -5.14 22.79 -16.66
CA ARG A 504 -5.41 23.80 -15.61
C ARG A 504 -5.92 25.14 -16.14
N GLY A 505 -5.32 25.65 -17.21
CA GLY A 505 -5.62 26.96 -17.80
C GLY A 505 -6.71 26.94 -18.88
N ALA A 506 -7.25 25.78 -19.22
CA ALA A 506 -8.18 25.65 -20.32
C ALA A 506 -9.53 26.31 -20.03
N GLN A 507 -10.21 26.69 -21.11
CA GLN A 507 -11.59 27.18 -21.14
C GLN A 507 -12.45 26.21 -21.95
N ALA A 508 -13.78 26.33 -21.84
CA ALA A 508 -14.67 25.59 -22.71
C ALA A 508 -14.54 26.09 -24.15
N TRP A 509 -14.70 25.17 -25.09
CA TRP A 509 -14.49 25.44 -26.51
C TRP A 509 -15.57 26.35 -27.07
N ARG A 510 -15.14 27.33 -27.88
CA ARG A 510 -15.95 28.36 -28.53
C ARG A 510 -15.50 28.67 -29.96
N SER A 511 -14.38 28.11 -30.40
CA SER A 511 -13.69 28.53 -31.63
C SER A 511 -13.66 27.42 -32.66
N GLY A 512 -13.31 26.20 -32.26
CA GLY A 512 -13.17 25.10 -33.21
C GLY A 512 -12.87 23.76 -32.55
N ILE A 513 -13.23 22.70 -33.25
CA ILE A 513 -13.04 21.33 -32.81
C ILE A 513 -12.04 20.67 -33.75
N LEU A 514 -11.10 19.90 -33.21
CA LEU A 514 -10.22 19.05 -33.99
C LEU A 514 -10.45 17.59 -33.62
N VAL A 515 -10.57 16.72 -34.62
CA VAL A 515 -10.59 15.27 -34.43
C VAL A 515 -9.43 14.61 -35.17
N ALA A 516 -8.72 13.73 -34.47
CA ALA A 516 -7.67 12.92 -35.07
C ALA A 516 -8.26 11.59 -35.57
N THR A 517 -7.94 11.21 -36.82
CA THR A 517 -8.37 9.94 -37.39
C THR A 517 -7.23 9.17 -38.04
N ASP A 518 -7.17 7.88 -37.73
CA ASP A 518 -6.39 6.87 -38.44
C ASP A 518 -7.30 5.86 -39.15
N GLY A 519 -8.62 6.10 -39.21
CA GLY A 519 -9.60 5.17 -39.78
C GLY A 519 -9.82 3.88 -38.97
N SER A 520 -9.37 3.82 -37.71
CA SER A 520 -9.74 2.73 -36.79
C SER A 520 -11.14 2.94 -36.21
N ARG A 521 -11.77 1.87 -35.69
CA ARG A 521 -13.08 1.93 -35.01
C ARG A 521 -13.15 2.99 -33.89
N HIS A 522 -12.06 3.17 -33.15
CA HIS A 522 -11.97 4.17 -32.09
C HIS A 522 -11.89 5.59 -32.66
N ALA A 523 -11.17 5.78 -33.77
CA ALA A 523 -11.14 7.05 -34.49
C ALA A 523 -12.48 7.38 -35.16
N GLU A 524 -13.21 6.39 -35.68
CA GLU A 524 -14.56 6.57 -36.22
C GLU A 524 -15.55 6.99 -35.13
N ALA A 525 -15.53 6.35 -33.96
CA ALA A 525 -16.34 6.76 -32.81
C ALA A 525 -16.00 8.20 -32.35
N ALA A 526 -14.71 8.56 -32.35
CA ALA A 526 -14.26 9.91 -32.07
C ALA A 526 -14.75 10.92 -33.11
N ALA A 527 -14.72 10.57 -34.40
CA ALA A 527 -15.21 11.41 -35.49
C ALA A 527 -16.72 11.64 -35.45
N ASP A 528 -17.50 10.59 -35.19
CA ASP A 528 -18.96 10.69 -35.00
C ASP A 528 -19.31 11.62 -33.83
N MET A 529 -18.65 11.44 -32.68
CA MET A 529 -18.81 12.31 -31.51
C MET A 529 -18.43 13.76 -31.82
N ALA A 530 -17.28 13.99 -32.44
CA ALA A 530 -16.80 15.33 -32.80
C ALA A 530 -17.74 16.03 -33.79
N GLY A 531 -18.25 15.30 -34.79
CA GLY A 531 -19.23 15.79 -35.74
C GLY A 531 -20.53 16.22 -35.07
N LYS A 532 -21.07 15.39 -34.17
CA LYS A 532 -22.28 15.71 -33.40
C LYS A 532 -22.11 16.96 -32.52
N ILE A 533 -20.96 17.11 -31.86
CA ILE A 533 -20.65 18.32 -31.08
C ILE A 533 -20.52 19.53 -32.02
N ALA A 534 -19.83 19.40 -33.15
CA ALA A 534 -19.67 20.48 -34.13
C ALA A 534 -21.02 20.98 -34.66
N ILE A 535 -21.92 20.08 -35.04
CA ILE A 535 -23.28 20.40 -35.50
C ILE A 535 -24.08 21.10 -34.38
N ALA A 536 -24.07 20.54 -33.17
CA ALA A 536 -24.84 21.09 -32.05
C ALA A 536 -24.34 22.46 -31.57
N THR A 537 -23.05 22.76 -31.78
CA THR A 537 -22.42 24.03 -31.37
C THR A 537 -22.26 25.03 -32.52
N GLY A 538 -22.43 24.60 -33.77
CA GLY A 538 -22.15 25.41 -34.95
C GLY A 538 -20.66 25.73 -35.17
N LEU A 539 -19.76 24.98 -34.52
CA LEU A 539 -18.31 25.24 -34.60
C LEU A 539 -17.66 24.49 -35.77
N PRO A 540 -16.60 25.06 -36.38
CA PRO A 540 -15.87 24.38 -37.44
C PRO A 540 -15.15 23.13 -36.90
N LEU A 541 -15.15 22.07 -37.70
CA LEU A 541 -14.47 20.81 -37.42
C LEU A 541 -13.25 20.64 -38.33
N THR A 542 -12.08 20.45 -37.73
CA THR A 542 -10.86 20.06 -38.45
C THR A 542 -10.61 18.58 -38.24
N VAL A 543 -10.55 17.81 -39.32
CA VAL A 543 -10.23 16.39 -39.32
C VAL A 543 -8.76 16.25 -39.72
N VAL A 544 -7.95 15.64 -38.87
CA VAL A 544 -6.51 15.46 -39.14
C VAL A 544 -6.14 13.98 -39.16
N SER A 545 -5.33 13.60 -40.15
CA SER A 545 -4.59 12.34 -40.15
C SER A 545 -3.10 12.59 -40.33
N ALA A 546 -2.28 11.85 -39.60
CA ALA A 546 -0.83 12.00 -39.61
C ALA A 546 -0.15 10.86 -40.37
N VAL A 547 0.82 11.20 -41.21
CA VAL A 547 1.66 10.24 -41.92
C VAL A 547 3.13 10.43 -41.53
N LEU A 548 3.87 9.34 -41.32
CA LEU A 548 5.31 9.42 -41.08
C LEU A 548 6.06 9.50 -42.42
N PRO A 549 7.26 10.12 -42.48
CA PRO A 549 8.08 10.12 -43.68
C PRO A 549 8.39 8.71 -44.21
N SER A 550 8.52 7.74 -43.30
CA SER A 550 8.76 6.32 -43.60
C SER A 550 7.54 5.53 -44.06
N HIS A 551 6.34 6.13 -44.09
CA HIS A 551 5.14 5.46 -44.58
C HIS A 551 5.16 5.32 -46.11
N ASN A 552 4.78 4.13 -46.58
CA ASN A 552 4.58 3.85 -48.01
C ASN A 552 3.35 4.57 -48.57
N GLU A 553 3.24 4.58 -49.90
CA GLU A 553 2.10 5.19 -50.62
C GLU A 553 0.74 4.64 -50.16
N GLN A 554 0.67 3.34 -49.85
CA GLN A 554 -0.56 2.72 -49.36
C GLN A 554 -1.03 3.37 -48.05
N ARG A 555 -0.14 3.53 -47.05
CA ARG A 555 -0.50 4.20 -45.79
C ARG A 555 -0.84 5.67 -45.97
N ARG A 556 -0.21 6.36 -46.92
CA ARG A 556 -0.56 7.76 -47.24
C ARG A 556 -1.97 7.85 -47.84
N ARG A 557 -2.32 6.95 -48.75
CA ARG A 557 -3.68 6.84 -49.30
C ARG A 557 -4.71 6.51 -48.21
N GLU A 558 -4.40 5.59 -47.31
CA GLU A 558 -5.28 5.25 -46.18
C GLU A 558 -5.56 6.45 -45.27
N ALA A 559 -4.56 7.31 -45.01
CA ALA A 559 -4.77 8.54 -44.26
C ALA A 559 -5.71 9.53 -44.97
N VAL A 560 -5.55 9.68 -46.29
CA VAL A 560 -6.46 10.50 -47.12
C VAL A 560 -7.88 9.93 -47.09
N VAL A 561 -8.03 8.62 -47.27
CA VAL A 561 -9.33 7.94 -47.22
C VAL A 561 -9.99 8.13 -45.85
N ALA A 562 -9.24 8.01 -44.75
CA ALA A 562 -9.79 8.21 -43.41
C ALA A 562 -10.31 9.65 -43.20
N VAL A 563 -9.61 10.67 -43.71
CA VAL A 563 -10.05 12.06 -43.63
C VAL A 563 -11.29 12.30 -44.50
N GLU A 564 -11.27 11.82 -45.74
CA GLU A 564 -12.40 11.99 -46.67
C GLU A 564 -13.65 11.22 -46.21
N ALA A 565 -13.49 10.06 -45.55
CA ALA A 565 -14.61 9.31 -44.97
C ALA A 565 -15.36 10.14 -43.92
N VAL A 566 -14.65 10.84 -43.03
CA VAL A 566 -15.27 11.72 -42.01
C VAL A 566 -15.93 12.93 -42.67
N LYS A 567 -15.29 13.54 -43.67
CA LYS A 567 -15.89 14.65 -44.43
C LYS A 567 -17.17 14.22 -45.13
N HIS A 568 -17.18 13.05 -45.75
CA HIS A 568 -18.34 12.49 -46.42
C HIS A 568 -19.46 12.14 -45.44
N GLN A 569 -19.13 11.58 -44.27
CA GLN A 569 -20.10 11.30 -43.21
C GLN A 569 -20.85 12.55 -42.75
N LEU A 570 -20.18 13.71 -42.76
CA LEU A 570 -20.74 15.00 -42.36
C LEU A 570 -21.19 15.86 -43.55
N ALA A 571 -21.15 15.33 -44.78
CA ALA A 571 -21.60 16.03 -45.97
C ALA A 571 -23.12 16.28 -45.90
N GLY A 572 -23.53 17.54 -46.07
CA GLY A 572 -24.93 17.96 -45.93
C GLY A 572 -25.33 18.37 -44.50
N SER A 573 -24.43 18.28 -43.52
CA SER A 573 -24.62 18.91 -42.21
C SER A 573 -24.30 20.42 -42.25
N THR A 574 -24.69 21.15 -41.21
CA THR A 574 -24.37 22.58 -41.05
C THR A 574 -22.93 22.85 -40.64
N ALA A 575 -22.14 21.82 -40.30
CA ALA A 575 -20.79 21.98 -39.81
C ALA A 575 -19.79 22.27 -40.96
N VAL A 576 -18.93 23.26 -40.76
CA VAL A 576 -17.81 23.53 -41.68
C VAL A 576 -16.70 22.52 -41.39
N VAL A 577 -16.47 21.57 -42.30
CA VAL A 577 -15.47 20.50 -42.11
C VAL A 577 -14.24 20.71 -43.01
N THR A 578 -13.06 20.81 -42.40
CA THR A 578 -11.77 20.89 -43.10
C THR A 578 -10.97 19.62 -42.89
N GLY A 579 -10.48 19.00 -43.96
CA GLY A 579 -9.63 17.80 -43.89
C GLY A 579 -8.16 18.11 -44.10
N ILE A 580 -7.29 17.55 -43.26
CA ILE A 580 -5.84 17.75 -43.32
C ILE A 580 -5.13 16.40 -43.20
N VAL A 581 -4.29 16.08 -44.18
CA VAL A 581 -3.26 15.05 -44.04
C VAL A 581 -1.91 15.74 -43.91
N ALA A 582 -1.22 15.51 -42.81
CA ALA A 582 0.04 16.17 -42.50
C ALA A 582 1.14 15.17 -42.16
N GLU A 583 2.36 15.49 -42.59
CA GLU A 583 3.53 14.67 -42.32
C GLU A 583 4.16 15.00 -40.98
N GLY A 584 4.48 13.98 -40.19
CA GLY A 584 5.13 14.12 -38.88
C GLY A 584 4.70 13.05 -37.88
N ARG A 585 5.21 13.16 -36.66
CA ARG A 585 4.77 12.29 -35.56
C ARG A 585 3.31 12.59 -35.22
N PRO A 586 2.42 11.59 -35.07
CA PRO A 586 0.99 11.82 -34.93
C PRO A 586 0.61 12.81 -33.83
N GLU A 587 1.19 12.67 -32.64
CA GLU A 587 0.90 13.56 -31.52
C GLU A 587 1.31 15.01 -31.80
N GLN A 588 2.44 15.23 -32.48
CA GLN A 588 2.92 16.57 -32.82
C GLN A 588 2.04 17.21 -33.89
N VAL A 589 1.71 16.43 -34.93
CA VAL A 589 0.80 16.85 -36.00
C VAL A 589 -0.55 17.26 -35.42
N ILE A 590 -1.14 16.46 -34.53
CA ILE A 590 -2.43 16.77 -33.91
C ILE A 590 -2.37 18.09 -33.13
N LEU A 591 -1.34 18.28 -32.29
CA LEU A 591 -1.19 19.49 -31.47
C LEU A 591 -0.90 20.73 -32.31
N ASP A 592 -0.07 20.61 -33.34
CA ASP A 592 0.26 21.72 -34.24
C ASP A 592 -0.93 22.13 -35.09
N GLN A 593 -1.69 21.17 -35.61
CA GLN A 593 -2.90 21.46 -36.37
C GLN A 593 -4.00 22.03 -35.47
N ALA A 594 -4.11 21.60 -34.22
CA ALA A 594 -5.03 22.19 -33.26
C ALA A 594 -4.71 23.68 -33.04
N ARG A 595 -3.42 24.03 -32.88
CA ARG A 595 -2.99 25.43 -32.78
C ARG A 595 -3.28 26.24 -34.05
N LYS A 596 -2.96 25.69 -35.24
CA LYS A 596 -3.17 26.37 -36.53
C LYS A 596 -4.65 26.61 -36.81
N ALA A 597 -5.49 25.61 -36.55
CA ALA A 597 -6.94 25.69 -36.72
C ALA A 597 -7.65 26.48 -35.60
N LYS A 598 -6.90 26.93 -34.57
CA LYS A 598 -7.44 27.52 -33.33
C LYS A 598 -8.50 26.64 -32.67
N ALA A 599 -8.30 25.32 -32.74
CA ALA A 599 -9.19 24.35 -32.11
C ALA A 599 -8.99 24.38 -30.59
N ASP A 600 -10.08 24.65 -29.88
CA ASP A 600 -10.14 24.71 -28.42
C ASP A 600 -10.84 23.48 -27.82
N LEU A 601 -11.10 22.45 -28.63
CA LEU A 601 -11.37 21.07 -28.22
C LEU A 601 -10.64 20.10 -29.16
N ILE A 602 -9.95 19.10 -28.59
CA ILE A 602 -9.41 17.97 -29.35
C ILE A 602 -10.22 16.71 -29.00
N VAL A 603 -10.63 15.94 -30.00
CA VAL A 603 -11.30 14.65 -29.84
C VAL A 603 -10.41 13.54 -30.39
N VAL A 604 -10.18 12.49 -29.60
CA VAL A 604 -9.34 11.35 -29.97
C VAL A 604 -9.97 10.03 -29.57
N GLY A 605 -9.72 8.99 -30.36
CA GLY A 605 -9.94 7.61 -29.94
C GLY A 605 -8.90 7.19 -28.89
N THR A 606 -9.31 6.37 -27.91
CA THR A 606 -8.37 5.87 -26.88
C THR A 606 -7.34 4.89 -27.42
N HIS A 607 -7.61 4.27 -28.57
CA HIS A 607 -6.71 3.38 -29.30
C HIS A 607 -6.68 3.74 -30.79
N GLY A 608 -5.62 3.31 -31.46
CA GLY A 608 -5.54 3.29 -32.93
C GLY A 608 -5.56 1.86 -33.45
N ARG A 609 -5.12 1.67 -34.70
CA ARG A 609 -5.15 0.35 -35.39
C ARG A 609 -4.38 -0.79 -34.71
N THR A 610 -3.38 -0.48 -33.89
CA THR A 610 -2.49 -1.49 -33.26
C THR A 610 -2.76 -1.70 -31.77
N GLY A 611 -3.79 -1.07 -31.21
CA GLY A 611 -4.12 -1.20 -29.79
C GLY A 611 -4.76 -2.56 -29.48
N LEU A 612 -4.38 -3.18 -28.36
CA LEU A 612 -5.14 -4.30 -27.80
C LEU A 612 -6.40 -3.71 -27.16
N ASP A 613 -7.59 -4.07 -27.66
CA ASP A 613 -8.92 -3.50 -27.28
C ASP A 613 -9.26 -3.54 -25.77
N ARG A 614 -8.40 -4.12 -24.92
CA ARG A 614 -8.74 -4.44 -23.52
C ARG A 614 -7.69 -4.12 -22.46
N LEU A 615 -6.47 -3.64 -22.76
CA LEU A 615 -5.42 -3.61 -21.73
C LEU A 615 -4.63 -2.30 -21.57
N LEU A 616 -4.42 -1.46 -22.59
CA LEU A 616 -3.58 -0.26 -22.47
C LEU A 616 -3.93 0.84 -23.48
N MET A 617 -4.15 2.06 -23.00
CA MET A 617 -4.41 3.25 -23.82
C MET A 617 -3.31 3.49 -24.86
N GLY A 618 -3.70 3.92 -26.06
CA GLY A 618 -2.79 4.19 -27.16
C GLY A 618 -1.79 5.31 -26.87
N SER A 619 -0.54 5.12 -27.30
CA SER A 619 0.56 6.05 -27.05
C SER A 619 0.36 7.44 -27.65
N VAL A 620 -0.38 7.55 -28.77
CA VAL A 620 -0.71 8.84 -29.40
C VAL A 620 -1.72 9.60 -28.54
N ALA A 621 -2.81 8.96 -28.12
CA ALA A 621 -3.81 9.56 -27.25
C ALA A 621 -3.20 10.02 -25.93
N GLU A 622 -2.33 9.20 -25.33
CA GLU A 622 -1.59 9.53 -24.11
C GLU A 622 -0.77 10.83 -24.26
N ARG A 623 -0.01 10.94 -25.35
CA ARG A 623 0.82 12.12 -25.60
C ARG A 623 -0.03 13.35 -25.91
N VAL A 624 -1.08 13.22 -26.72
CA VAL A 624 -1.98 14.34 -27.01
C VAL A 624 -2.60 14.89 -25.72
N ILE A 625 -3.14 14.02 -24.87
CA ILE A 625 -3.68 14.42 -23.55
C ILE A 625 -2.59 15.06 -22.68
N GLY A 626 -1.38 14.52 -22.68
CA GLY A 626 -0.26 15.05 -21.91
C GLY A 626 0.17 16.47 -22.32
N PHE A 627 0.09 16.80 -23.61
CA PHE A 627 0.66 18.02 -24.18
C PHE A 627 -0.36 19.06 -24.66
N ALA A 628 -1.65 18.73 -24.77
CA ALA A 628 -2.66 19.67 -25.24
C ALA A 628 -2.88 20.84 -24.26
N ASP A 629 -2.95 22.05 -24.81
CA ASP A 629 -3.27 23.27 -24.04
C ASP A 629 -4.78 23.49 -23.87
N CYS A 630 -5.59 22.79 -24.66
CA CYS A 630 -7.05 22.78 -24.62
C CYS A 630 -7.60 21.42 -24.09
N PRO A 631 -8.90 21.33 -23.75
CA PRO A 631 -9.54 20.09 -23.35
C PRO A 631 -9.40 18.99 -24.41
N VAL A 632 -9.19 17.75 -23.94
CA VAL A 632 -9.12 16.56 -24.80
C VAL A 632 -10.20 15.57 -24.40
N LEU A 633 -11.11 15.29 -25.33
CA LEU A 633 -12.18 14.32 -25.18
C LEU A 633 -11.72 12.96 -25.72
N ALA A 634 -11.55 12.01 -24.82
CA ALA A 634 -11.15 10.64 -25.14
C ALA A 634 -12.37 9.74 -25.32
N ILE A 635 -12.47 9.10 -26.49
CA ILE A 635 -13.59 8.25 -26.89
C ILE A 635 -13.14 6.80 -27.01
N ARG A 636 -13.89 5.91 -26.36
CA ARG A 636 -13.74 4.46 -26.48
C ARG A 636 -14.79 3.92 -27.44
N ALA A 637 -14.40 3.03 -28.35
CA ALA A 637 -15.36 2.28 -29.13
C ALA A 637 -15.99 1.19 -28.22
N VAL A 638 -17.32 1.22 -28.09
CA VAL A 638 -18.11 0.17 -27.42
C VAL A 638 -18.38 -0.93 -28.43
#